data_AF-A0A9W7DSB8-F1
#
_entry.id   AF-A0A9W7DSB8-F1
#
_cell.length_a   1.000
_cell.length_b   1.000
_cell.length_c   1.000
_cell.angle_alpha   90.00
_cell.angle_beta   90.00
_cell.angle_gamma   90.00
#
_symmetry.space_group_name_H-M   'P 1'
#
loop_
_entity.id
_entity.type
_entity.pdbx_description
1 polymer ?
#
loop_
_entity_poly.entity_id
_entity_poly.type
_entity_poly.pdbx_seq_one_letter_code
_entity_poly.pdbx_strand_id
1 'polypeptide(L)'
;MRNEVTADKQKQKRTKKVPKVKQEPTRRSSRSSKPRRILNVEAWGDHDEYDPLESDYSGSDDSAESDEGTDKKKRRNKKMKRRRISLSPSTTPKIPKPSDLERERYAHDGWMLLCACVLMTRCSSAATKEKCIGGFFDMCPKPSDFGTLDPEELRKMVHSLGFQVDRVRSLSAVTTAWLTRGEFGLDLIPVEKGGQKIWGAGAFTVDSYYLFAKGDKEWDLLCDIDDVKWFRGWLRGRD
;
A
#
# COMPACT_ATOMS: atom_id res chain seq x y z
N MET A 1 36.79 98.45 -7.99
CA MET A 1 37.16 97.47 -9.05
C MET A 1 36.96 96.07 -8.49
N ARG A 2 36.17 95.25 -9.19
CA ARG A 2 36.16 93.76 -9.31
C ARG A 2 36.19 92.91 -8.02
N ASN A 3 35.11 92.16 -7.76
CA ASN A 3 34.94 90.70 -7.96
C ASN A 3 35.74 89.90 -6.90
N GLU A 4 35.23 88.90 -6.17
CA GLU A 4 34.51 87.70 -6.60
C GLU A 4 33.75 87.10 -5.39
N VAL A 5 32.65 86.39 -5.68
CA VAL A 5 31.89 85.58 -4.73
C VAL A 5 31.84 84.15 -5.27
N THR A 6 32.35 83.19 -4.51
CA THR A 6 32.13 81.74 -4.66
C THR A 6 31.99 81.17 -3.24
N ALA A 7 30.78 80.87 -2.75
CA ALA A 7 30.03 79.62 -2.93
C ALA A 7 30.73 78.38 -2.34
N ASP A 8 30.28 77.90 -1.18
CA ASP A 8 30.06 76.46 -1.02
C ASP A 8 28.98 76.10 0.02
N LYS A 9 28.30 74.98 -0.26
CA LYS A 9 26.92 74.65 0.11
C LYS A 9 26.79 73.81 1.39
N GLN A 10 25.89 74.21 2.28
CA GLN A 10 25.35 73.38 3.36
C GLN A 10 24.34 72.35 2.84
N LYS A 11 24.51 71.08 3.23
CA LYS A 11 23.55 69.97 3.05
C LYS A 11 23.09 69.48 4.43
N GLN A 12 21.88 69.83 4.85
CA GLN A 12 21.12 69.08 5.85
C GLN A 12 19.74 68.74 5.29
N LYS A 13 19.49 67.44 5.10
CA LYS A 13 18.27 66.89 4.50
C LYS A 13 17.15 66.89 5.53
N ARG A 14 16.07 67.61 5.18
CA ARG A 14 14.79 67.67 5.89
C ARG A 14 14.05 66.33 5.76
N THR A 15 13.53 65.86 6.88
CA THR A 15 12.56 64.76 7.00
C THR A 15 11.22 65.17 6.39
N LYS A 16 10.68 64.35 5.48
CA LYS A 16 9.30 64.48 4.96
C LYS A 16 8.42 63.41 5.60
N LYS A 17 7.40 63.85 6.34
CA LYS A 17 6.26 63.05 6.79
C LYS A 17 5.38 62.71 5.59
N VAL A 18 5.00 61.44 5.44
CA VAL A 18 3.99 60.97 4.47
C VAL A 18 2.72 60.53 5.24
N PRO A 19 1.50 60.78 4.74
CA PRO A 19 0.26 60.61 5.49
C PRO A 19 -0.21 59.14 5.60
N LYS A 20 -0.88 58.84 6.71
CA LYS A 20 -1.60 57.58 6.98
C LYS A 20 -2.71 57.34 5.95
N VAL A 21 -2.57 56.29 5.15
CA VAL A 21 -3.67 55.71 4.36
C VAL A 21 -4.47 54.77 5.26
N LYS A 22 -5.76 55.07 5.45
CA LYS A 22 -6.76 54.13 6.00
C LYS A 22 -6.95 53.00 5.00
N GLN A 23 -6.60 51.77 5.38
CA GLN A 23 -7.02 50.57 4.65
C GLN A 23 -8.28 50.00 5.30
N GLU A 24 -9.29 49.75 4.47
CA GLU A 24 -10.51 49.00 4.80
C GLU A 24 -10.21 47.54 5.16
N PRO A 25 -11.08 46.88 5.94
CA PRO A 25 -10.86 45.53 6.41
C PRO A 25 -11.14 44.50 5.30
N THR A 26 -10.10 44.08 4.58
CA THR A 26 -10.16 42.87 3.78
C THR A 26 -10.41 41.66 4.68
N ARG A 27 -11.60 41.07 4.56
CA ARG A 27 -11.99 39.74 5.05
C ARG A 27 -10.93 38.71 4.64
N ARG A 28 -9.93 38.50 5.49
CA ARG A 28 -8.97 37.40 5.34
C ARG A 28 -9.59 36.18 6.00
N SER A 29 -10.10 35.29 5.15
CA SER A 29 -10.50 33.94 5.52
C SER A 29 -9.38 33.28 6.33
N SER A 30 -9.59 33.16 7.63
CA SER A 30 -8.77 32.35 8.52
C SER A 30 -9.08 30.89 8.24
N ARG A 31 -8.56 30.37 7.12
CA ARG A 31 -8.46 28.92 6.91
C ARG A 31 -7.33 28.44 7.81
N SER A 32 -7.73 28.11 9.05
CA SER A 32 -6.99 27.28 9.99
C SER A 32 -6.27 26.17 9.23
N SER A 33 -4.94 26.29 9.09
CA SER A 33 -4.08 25.20 8.69
C SER A 33 -4.04 24.23 9.86
N LYS A 34 -5.03 23.35 9.94
CA LYS A 34 -4.97 22.21 10.84
C LYS A 34 -3.73 21.39 10.47
N PRO A 35 -2.90 20.96 11.43
CA PRO A 35 -1.85 19.99 11.15
C PRO A 35 -2.49 18.76 10.50
N ARG A 36 -1.87 18.25 9.42
CA ARG A 36 -2.30 17.02 8.74
C ARG A 36 -2.20 15.89 9.76
N ARG A 37 -3.34 15.49 10.33
CA ARG A 37 -3.43 14.36 11.23
C ARG A 37 -3.32 13.12 10.34
N ILE A 38 -2.13 12.54 10.24
CA ILE A 38 -1.97 11.17 9.76
C ILE A 38 -2.94 10.33 10.60
N LEU A 39 -3.73 9.47 9.94
CA LEU A 39 -4.70 8.60 10.61
C LEU A 39 -4.03 7.97 11.82
N ASN A 40 -4.49 8.33 13.02
CA ASN A 40 -3.82 7.94 14.25
C ASN A 40 -3.92 6.42 14.37
N VAL A 41 -2.80 5.73 14.18
CA VAL A 41 -2.68 4.25 14.28
C VAL A 41 -3.08 3.76 15.67
N GLU A 42 -3.02 4.62 16.68
CA GLU A 42 -3.37 4.34 18.08
C GLU A 42 -4.89 4.32 18.36
N ALA A 43 -5.75 4.75 17.43
CA ALA A 43 -7.21 4.74 17.63
C ALA A 43 -7.87 3.38 17.34
N TRP A 44 -7.07 2.36 17.03
CA TRP A 44 -7.51 1.00 16.72
C TRP A 44 -7.11 0.13 17.90
N GLY A 45 -8.07 -0.10 18.80
CA GLY A 45 -7.84 -0.56 20.17
C GLY A 45 -6.83 -1.69 20.32
N ASP A 46 -6.06 -1.59 21.41
CA ASP A 46 -5.28 -2.67 22.00
C ASP A 46 -6.18 -3.89 22.20
N HIS A 47 -6.13 -4.82 21.25
CA HIS A 47 -6.59 -6.18 21.45
C HIS A 47 -5.61 -7.10 20.71
N ASP A 48 -4.92 -7.86 21.57
CA ASP A 48 -4.25 -9.14 21.33
C ASP A 48 -2.93 -9.11 20.55
N GLU A 49 -1.87 -9.28 21.36
CA GLU A 49 -0.61 -9.95 21.09
C GLU A 49 -0.80 -11.14 20.13
N TYR A 50 -0.75 -10.87 18.82
CA TYR A 50 -0.65 -11.89 17.79
C TYR A 50 0.81 -12.00 17.36
N ASP A 51 1.48 -13.04 17.84
CA ASP A 51 2.83 -13.43 17.44
C ASP A 51 2.79 -14.05 16.02
N PRO A 52 3.32 -13.39 14.98
CA PRO A 52 3.28 -13.92 13.62
C PRO A 52 4.38 -14.96 13.33
N LEU A 53 5.19 -15.32 14.34
CA LEU A 53 6.20 -16.36 14.22
C LEU A 53 5.60 -17.73 14.55
N GLU A 54 4.87 -18.29 13.58
CA GLU A 54 4.65 -19.72 13.32
C GLU A 54 3.28 -19.89 12.64
N SER A 55 3.30 -19.94 11.31
CA SER A 55 2.33 -20.79 10.63
C SER A 55 2.95 -21.24 9.32
N ASP A 56 3.54 -22.42 9.39
CA ASP A 56 4.02 -23.17 8.24
C ASP A 56 2.94 -23.21 7.17
N TYR A 57 3.35 -22.80 5.97
CA TYR A 57 2.58 -22.97 4.75
C TYR A 57 2.52 -24.47 4.43
N SER A 58 1.62 -25.20 5.09
CA SER A 58 1.15 -26.50 4.64
C SER A 58 -0.12 -26.32 3.84
N GLY A 59 0.04 -26.35 2.51
CA GLY A 59 -1.08 -26.50 1.59
C GLY A 59 -1.96 -27.67 2.04
N SER A 60 -3.23 -27.39 2.27
CA SER A 60 -4.21 -28.40 2.68
C SER A 60 -5.20 -28.60 1.55
N ASP A 61 -5.08 -29.79 0.96
CA ASP A 61 -6.07 -30.46 0.12
C ASP A 61 -7.43 -30.53 0.83
N ASP A 62 -8.47 -30.04 0.16
CA ASP A 62 -9.87 -30.32 0.53
C ASP A 62 -10.21 -31.76 0.11
N SER A 63 -9.97 -32.71 1.02
CA SER A 63 -10.65 -34.01 1.06
C SER A 63 -11.49 -34.08 2.32
N ALA A 64 -12.79 -33.87 2.19
CA ALA A 64 -13.76 -34.12 3.26
C ALA A 64 -14.68 -35.29 2.86
N GLU A 65 -14.57 -36.39 3.60
CA GLU A 65 -15.49 -37.53 3.57
C GLU A 65 -16.01 -37.80 5.00
N SER A 66 -17.36 -37.82 5.14
CA SER A 66 -18.27 -38.53 6.09
C SER A 66 -18.00 -38.50 7.61
N ASP A 67 -18.94 -38.58 8.55
CA ASP A 67 -20.39 -38.81 8.69
C ASP A 67 -20.70 -38.30 10.15
N GLU A 68 -21.89 -37.94 10.63
CA GLU A 68 -23.03 -38.82 10.91
C GLU A 68 -24.13 -37.97 11.59
N GLY A 69 -25.41 -38.15 11.23
CA GLY A 69 -26.51 -37.34 11.80
C GLY A 69 -27.90 -37.70 11.30
N THR A 70 -28.37 -38.88 11.68
CA THR A 70 -29.76 -39.34 11.89
C THR A 70 -30.93 -38.73 11.09
N ASP A 71 -31.51 -39.61 10.27
CA ASP A 71 -32.92 -40.06 10.30
C ASP A 71 -34.01 -39.38 9.43
N LYS A 72 -34.56 -40.23 8.53
CA LYS A 72 -35.89 -40.21 7.87
C LYS A 72 -36.33 -38.94 7.10
N LYS A 73 -36.51 -39.10 5.77
CA LYS A 73 -37.82 -39.44 5.13
C LYS A 73 -37.85 -39.00 3.65
N LYS A 74 -37.82 -40.00 2.76
CA LYS A 74 -38.69 -40.12 1.56
C LYS A 74 -38.55 -39.01 0.50
N ARG A 75 -37.99 -39.34 -0.69
CA ARG A 75 -38.68 -39.22 -2.01
C ARG A 75 -37.75 -39.38 -3.24
N ARG A 76 -38.19 -40.28 -4.13
CA ARG A 76 -38.13 -40.25 -5.61
C ARG A 76 -36.80 -40.61 -6.30
N ASN A 77 -36.77 -41.84 -6.81
CA ASN A 77 -35.91 -42.33 -7.88
C ASN A 77 -35.95 -41.42 -9.12
N LYS A 78 -34.82 -40.84 -9.51
CA LYS A 78 -34.52 -40.46 -10.89
C LYS A 78 -33.11 -40.93 -11.24
N LYS A 79 -33.06 -41.93 -12.12
CA LYS A 79 -31.86 -42.59 -12.64
C LYS A 79 -30.97 -41.55 -13.35
N MET A 80 -29.97 -41.03 -12.65
CA MET A 80 -28.98 -40.09 -13.18
C MET A 80 -27.84 -40.88 -13.81
N LYS A 81 -27.71 -40.78 -15.13
CA LYS A 81 -26.67 -41.41 -15.96
C LYS A 81 -25.32 -40.78 -15.58
N ARG A 82 -24.49 -41.48 -14.78
CA ARG A 82 -23.13 -41.05 -14.42
C ARG A 82 -22.30 -40.94 -15.71
N ARG A 83 -22.11 -39.72 -16.22
CA ARG A 83 -21.09 -39.43 -17.23
C ARG A 83 -19.73 -39.59 -16.54
N ARG A 84 -18.93 -40.56 -16.98
CA ARG A 84 -17.50 -40.64 -16.66
C ARG A 84 -16.88 -39.28 -17.00
N ILE A 85 -16.40 -38.57 -15.98
CA ILE A 85 -15.52 -37.42 -16.18
C ILE A 85 -14.18 -38.03 -16.61
N SER A 86 -13.79 -37.81 -17.85
CA SER A 86 -12.46 -38.13 -18.33
C SER A 86 -11.47 -37.20 -17.63
N LEU A 87 -10.56 -37.77 -16.84
CA LEU A 87 -9.38 -37.08 -16.33
C LEU A 87 -8.57 -36.58 -17.53
N SER A 88 -8.54 -35.27 -17.74
CA SER A 88 -7.66 -34.62 -18.70
C SER A 88 -6.22 -34.58 -18.18
N PRO A 89 -5.20 -34.62 -19.05
CA PRO A 89 -3.81 -34.75 -18.64
C PRO A 89 -3.29 -33.45 -18.03
N SER A 90 -2.59 -33.58 -16.89
CA SER A 90 -1.56 -32.71 -16.32
C SER A 90 -1.61 -31.22 -16.74
N THR A 91 -2.23 -30.40 -15.91
CA THR A 91 -1.98 -28.95 -15.88
C THR A 91 -0.62 -28.70 -15.26
N THR A 92 0.43 -28.65 -16.07
CA THR A 92 1.64 -27.92 -15.67
C THR A 92 1.24 -26.48 -15.37
N PRO A 93 1.65 -25.89 -14.23
CA PRO A 93 1.40 -24.48 -13.97
C PRO A 93 1.99 -23.67 -15.13
N LYS A 94 1.15 -22.92 -15.84
CA LYS A 94 1.66 -21.96 -16.81
C LYS A 94 2.36 -20.87 -16.02
N ILE A 95 3.68 -20.94 -15.98
CA ILE A 95 4.50 -19.92 -15.36
C ILE A 95 4.19 -18.59 -16.08
N PRO A 96 3.70 -17.55 -15.37
CA PRO A 96 3.30 -16.29 -15.99
C PRO A 96 4.51 -15.64 -16.67
N LYS A 97 4.28 -15.01 -17.83
CA LYS A 97 5.30 -14.15 -18.45
C LYS A 97 5.44 -12.89 -17.58
N PRO A 98 6.54 -12.11 -17.70
CA PRO A 98 6.78 -11.00 -16.79
C PRO A 98 5.57 -10.05 -16.79
N SER A 99 5.14 -9.64 -17.98
CA SER A 99 3.99 -8.77 -18.21
C SER A 99 2.64 -9.25 -17.64
N ASP A 100 2.55 -10.50 -17.22
CA ASP A 100 1.31 -11.11 -16.72
C ASP A 100 1.22 -11.04 -15.19
N LEU A 101 2.30 -10.65 -14.49
CA LEU A 101 2.30 -10.49 -13.04
C LEU A 101 1.64 -9.16 -12.64
N GLU A 102 0.57 -9.26 -11.84
CA GLU A 102 -0.18 -8.09 -11.33
C GLU A 102 0.72 -7.03 -10.66
N ARG A 103 1.84 -7.47 -10.06
CA ARG A 103 2.86 -6.65 -9.39
C ARG A 103 3.69 -5.80 -10.35
N GLU A 104 3.98 -6.28 -11.55
CA GLU A 104 4.79 -5.53 -12.53
C GLU A 104 4.12 -4.24 -12.97
N ARG A 105 2.78 -4.22 -12.99
CA ARG A 105 2.01 -3.00 -13.28
C ARG A 105 2.37 -1.84 -12.36
N TYR A 106 2.74 -2.14 -11.11
CA TYR A 106 3.05 -1.15 -10.08
C TYR A 106 4.55 -1.05 -9.76
N ALA A 107 5.41 -1.83 -10.41
CA ALA A 107 6.85 -1.86 -10.15
C ALA A 107 7.53 -0.49 -10.31
N HIS A 108 6.95 0.40 -11.12
CA HIS A 108 7.43 1.77 -11.34
C HIS A 108 7.28 2.69 -10.11
N ASP A 109 6.42 2.34 -9.15
CA ASP A 109 6.20 3.08 -7.92
C ASP A 109 6.19 2.10 -6.73
N GLY A 110 7.23 2.16 -5.91
CA GLY A 110 7.39 1.23 -4.79
C GLY A 110 6.27 1.33 -3.75
N TRP A 111 5.65 2.50 -3.55
CA TRP A 111 4.52 2.62 -2.63
C TRP A 111 3.27 1.94 -3.20
N MET A 112 2.97 2.18 -4.48
CA MET A 112 1.85 1.52 -5.13
C MET A 112 2.03 -0.01 -5.13
N LEU A 113 3.25 -0.49 -5.40
CA LEU A 113 3.57 -1.91 -5.33
C LEU A 113 3.28 -2.49 -3.94
N LEU A 114 3.74 -1.84 -2.87
CA LEU A 114 3.52 -2.29 -1.50
C LEU A 114 2.02 -2.31 -1.13
N CYS A 115 1.28 -1.25 -1.48
CA CYS A 115 -0.16 -1.21 -1.27
C CYS A 115 -0.89 -2.31 -2.04
N ALA A 116 -0.49 -2.57 -3.29
CA ALA A 116 -1.03 -3.67 -4.08
C ALA A 116 -0.74 -5.01 -3.40
N CYS A 117 0.50 -5.28 -2.94
CA CYS A 117 0.84 -6.49 -2.21
C CYS A 117 -0.06 -6.72 -0.98
N VAL A 118 -0.28 -5.68 -0.17
CA VAL A 118 -1.19 -5.73 0.99
C VAL A 118 -2.62 -6.08 0.59
N LEU A 119 -3.12 -5.51 -0.50
CA LEU A 119 -4.48 -5.76 -1.00
C LEU A 119 -4.63 -7.16 -1.64
N MET A 120 -3.56 -7.73 -2.18
CA MET A 120 -3.57 -9.06 -2.81
C MET A 120 -3.39 -10.21 -1.80
N THR A 121 -2.87 -9.93 -0.60
CA THR A 121 -2.65 -10.95 0.44
C THR A 121 -3.93 -11.73 0.73
N ARG A 122 -3.84 -13.07 0.72
CA ARG A 122 -4.96 -14.01 1.01
C ARG A 122 -6.22 -13.74 0.17
N CYS A 123 -6.07 -13.30 -1.09
CA CYS A 123 -7.17 -13.14 -2.02
C CYS A 123 -6.93 -13.93 -3.31
N SER A 124 -7.78 -14.91 -3.60
CA SER A 124 -7.67 -15.78 -4.78
C SER A 124 -8.30 -15.19 -6.04
N SER A 125 -9.31 -14.31 -5.90
CA SER A 125 -10.03 -13.74 -7.04
C SER A 125 -9.24 -12.61 -7.71
N ALA A 126 -8.71 -12.86 -8.90
CA ALA A 126 -8.06 -11.85 -9.75
C ALA A 126 -8.96 -10.62 -9.98
N ALA A 127 -10.22 -10.85 -10.39
CA ALA A 127 -11.16 -9.76 -10.65
C ALA A 127 -11.48 -8.90 -9.41
N THR A 128 -11.54 -9.52 -8.22
CA THR A 128 -11.77 -8.77 -6.98
C THR A 128 -10.54 -7.95 -6.60
N LYS A 129 -9.33 -8.52 -6.74
CA LYS A 129 -8.06 -7.80 -6.51
C LYS A 129 -7.95 -6.61 -7.45
N GLU A 130 -8.11 -6.81 -8.75
CA GLU A 130 -8.01 -5.75 -9.75
C GLU A 130 -8.99 -4.60 -9.47
N LYS A 131 -10.25 -4.93 -9.17
CA LYS A 131 -11.27 -3.92 -8.86
C LYS A 131 -10.91 -3.12 -7.59
N CYS A 132 -10.50 -3.78 -6.52
CA CYS A 132 -10.17 -3.12 -5.26
C CYS A 132 -8.87 -2.30 -5.37
N ILE A 133 -7.85 -2.82 -6.04
CA ILE A 133 -6.58 -2.11 -6.22
C ILE A 133 -6.77 -0.89 -7.13
N GLY A 134 -7.48 -1.05 -8.25
CA GLY A 134 -7.82 0.06 -9.12
C GLY A 134 -8.63 1.13 -8.37
N GLY A 135 -9.71 0.72 -7.69
CA GLY A 135 -10.53 1.64 -6.89
C GLY A 135 -9.77 2.32 -5.75
N PHE A 136 -8.80 1.64 -5.13
CA PHE A 136 -7.92 2.25 -4.13
C PHE A 136 -7.08 3.38 -4.75
N PHE A 137 -6.43 3.13 -5.89
CA PHE A 137 -5.58 4.14 -6.52
C PHE A 137 -6.37 5.27 -7.20
N ASP A 138 -7.62 5.03 -7.60
CA ASP A 138 -8.52 6.10 -8.03
C ASP A 138 -8.84 7.08 -6.88
N MET A 139 -9.00 6.57 -5.65
CA MET A 139 -9.23 7.40 -4.46
C MET A 139 -7.94 7.99 -3.89
N CYS A 140 -6.82 7.26 -4.00
CA CYS A 140 -5.55 7.58 -3.38
C CYS A 140 -4.41 7.36 -4.37
N PRO A 141 -4.21 8.29 -5.34
CA PRO A 141 -3.22 8.10 -6.39
C PRO A 141 -1.77 8.27 -5.90
N LYS A 142 -1.56 8.93 -4.76
CA LYS A 142 -0.23 9.16 -4.16
C LYS A 142 -0.26 9.02 -2.64
N PRO A 143 0.88 8.71 -2.00
CA PRO A 143 0.93 8.47 -0.55
C PRO A 143 0.42 9.64 0.28
N SER A 144 0.64 10.88 -0.17
CA SER A 144 0.24 12.10 0.57
C SER A 144 -1.28 12.29 0.69
N ASP A 145 -2.07 11.61 -0.15
CA ASP A 145 -3.53 11.73 -0.19
C ASP A 145 -4.20 10.79 0.81
N PHE A 146 -3.48 9.76 1.27
CA PHE A 146 -4.01 8.74 2.18
C PHE A 146 -4.58 9.34 3.48
N GLY A 147 -3.92 10.36 4.04
CA GLY A 147 -4.38 11.04 5.25
C GLY A 147 -5.67 11.85 5.09
N THR A 148 -6.18 11.97 3.86
CA THR A 148 -7.45 12.67 3.57
C THR A 148 -8.62 11.73 3.34
N LEU A 149 -8.36 10.42 3.24
CA LEU A 149 -9.39 9.41 3.02
C LEU A 149 -10.26 9.24 4.26
N ASP A 150 -11.55 8.99 4.04
CA ASP A 150 -12.45 8.55 5.09
C ASP A 150 -12.21 7.06 5.39
N PRO A 151 -11.88 6.68 6.64
CA PRO A 151 -11.69 5.28 7.02
C PRO A 151 -12.91 4.39 6.75
N GLU A 152 -14.13 4.91 6.83
CA GLU A 152 -15.33 4.13 6.50
C GLU A 152 -15.42 3.81 5.01
N GLU A 153 -15.18 4.79 4.12
CA GLU A 153 -15.13 4.56 2.67
C GLU A 153 -14.00 3.60 2.28
N LEU A 154 -12.84 3.72 2.92
CA LEU A 154 -11.72 2.80 2.68
C LEU A 154 -12.08 1.36 3.10
N ARG A 155 -12.74 1.17 4.26
CA ARG A 155 -13.24 -0.14 4.70
C ARG A 155 -14.28 -0.72 3.75
N LYS A 156 -15.21 0.09 3.25
CA LYS A 156 -16.22 -0.34 2.26
C LYS A 156 -15.56 -0.80 0.97
N MET A 157 -14.54 -0.09 0.50
CA MET A 157 -13.82 -0.46 -0.72
C MET A 157 -13.12 -1.82 -0.59
N VAL A 158 -12.43 -2.07 0.53
CA VAL A 158 -11.75 -3.36 0.76
C VAL A 158 -12.71 -4.47 1.23
N HIS A 159 -14.01 -4.18 1.40
CA HIS A 159 -14.96 -5.12 1.99
C HIS A 159 -14.98 -6.47 1.31
N SER A 160 -14.96 -6.49 -0.02
CA SER A 160 -14.98 -7.73 -0.82
C SER A 160 -13.71 -8.58 -0.72
N LEU A 161 -12.62 -8.06 -0.17
CA LEU A 161 -11.36 -8.79 0.01
C LEU A 161 -11.28 -9.52 1.36
N GLY A 162 -12.24 -9.29 2.27
CA GLY A 162 -12.17 -9.74 3.66
C GLY A 162 -11.05 -9.05 4.46
N PHE A 163 -11.00 -9.30 5.77
CA PHE A 163 -9.99 -8.74 6.68
C PHE A 163 -9.89 -7.21 6.57
N GLN A 164 -11.04 -6.50 6.50
CA GLN A 164 -11.04 -5.08 6.15
C GLN A 164 -10.25 -4.24 7.15
N VAL A 165 -10.39 -4.53 8.45
CA VAL A 165 -9.71 -3.82 9.53
C VAL A 165 -8.20 -3.98 9.40
N ASP A 166 -7.71 -5.22 9.26
CA ASP A 166 -6.28 -5.50 9.14
C ASP A 166 -5.67 -4.92 7.87
N ARG A 167 -6.42 -4.95 6.75
CA ARG A 167 -5.95 -4.35 5.49
C ARG A 167 -5.83 -2.84 5.60
N VAL A 168 -6.83 -2.17 6.18
CA VAL A 168 -6.78 -0.71 6.39
C VAL A 168 -5.62 -0.34 7.32
N ARG A 169 -5.42 -1.10 8.40
CA ARG A 169 -4.28 -0.94 9.31
C ARG A 169 -2.95 -1.11 8.57
N SER A 170 -2.82 -2.13 7.73
CA SER A 170 -1.62 -2.42 6.94
C SER A 170 -1.33 -1.33 5.91
N LEU A 171 -2.35 -0.85 5.19
CA LEU A 171 -2.21 0.28 4.26
C LEU A 171 -1.77 1.56 4.97
N SER A 172 -2.30 1.82 6.16
CA SER A 172 -1.90 2.95 6.99
C SER A 172 -0.44 2.82 7.44
N ALA A 173 -0.03 1.63 7.89
CA ALA A 173 1.34 1.36 8.31
C ALA A 173 2.34 1.52 7.16
N VAL A 174 2.05 0.94 5.99
CA VAL A 174 2.87 1.09 4.77
C VAL A 174 2.99 2.55 4.38
N THR A 175 1.88 3.26 4.30
CA THR A 175 1.88 4.66 3.84
C THR A 175 2.58 5.58 4.84
N THR A 176 2.39 5.35 6.15
CA THR A 176 3.08 6.10 7.19
C THR A 176 4.58 5.86 7.13
N ALA A 177 5.02 4.61 7.03
CA ALA A 177 6.43 4.27 6.88
C ALA A 177 7.02 4.91 5.62
N TRP A 178 6.29 4.90 4.51
CA TRP A 178 6.73 5.48 3.24
C TRP A 178 6.95 7.00 3.33
N LEU A 179 6.07 7.70 4.05
CA LEU A 179 6.14 9.16 4.18
C LEU A 179 7.12 9.65 5.25
N THR A 180 7.47 8.80 6.21
CA THR A 180 8.24 9.21 7.41
C THR A 180 9.66 8.70 7.43
N ARG A 181 9.95 7.56 6.78
CA ARG A 181 11.32 7.05 6.64
C ARG A 181 12.06 7.84 5.56
N GLY A 182 13.34 8.14 5.80
CA GLY A 182 14.21 8.81 4.84
C GLY A 182 14.56 7.89 3.67
N GLU A 183 15.64 7.12 3.81
CA GLU A 183 15.89 6.01 2.91
C GLU A 183 14.91 4.87 3.24
N PHE A 184 14.06 4.52 2.27
CA PHE A 184 13.06 3.48 2.48
C PHE A 184 13.68 2.09 2.29
N GLY A 185 13.62 1.31 3.37
CA GLY A 185 13.84 -0.14 3.36
C GLY A 185 12.70 -0.88 4.07
N LEU A 186 12.73 -2.18 3.89
CA LEU A 186 11.75 -3.12 4.45
C LEU A 186 12.45 -4.44 4.75
N ASP A 187 12.13 -5.05 5.88
CA ASP A 187 12.60 -6.38 6.28
C ASP A 187 11.52 -7.06 7.15
N LEU A 188 11.83 -8.25 7.69
CA LEU A 188 10.97 -8.97 8.63
C LEU A 188 11.39 -8.79 10.09
N ILE A 189 12.41 -7.97 10.35
CA ILE A 189 12.97 -7.75 11.68
C ILE A 189 12.15 -6.65 12.36
N PRO A 190 11.56 -6.92 13.54
CA PRO A 190 10.80 -5.91 14.26
C PRO A 190 11.60 -4.64 14.55
N VAL A 191 10.90 -3.50 14.61
CA VAL A 191 11.52 -2.17 14.79
C VAL A 191 12.27 -2.08 16.12
N GLU A 192 11.75 -2.70 17.18
CA GLU A 192 12.36 -2.79 18.50
C GLU A 192 13.69 -3.58 18.51
N LYS A 193 13.93 -4.41 17.50
CA LYS A 193 15.20 -5.13 17.29
C LYS A 193 16.12 -4.42 16.29
N GLY A 194 15.80 -3.17 15.93
CA GLY A 194 16.57 -2.37 14.97
C GLY A 194 16.25 -2.65 13.50
N GLY A 195 15.19 -3.42 13.22
CA GLY A 195 14.73 -3.70 11.86
C GLY A 195 13.77 -2.66 11.30
N GLN A 196 13.20 -2.99 10.14
CA GLN A 196 12.32 -2.13 9.36
C GLN A 196 10.97 -2.78 9.04
N LYS A 197 10.56 -3.82 9.78
CA LYS A 197 9.25 -4.47 9.62
C LYS A 197 8.10 -3.48 9.62
N ILE A 198 7.16 -3.69 8.69
CA ILE A 198 5.91 -2.92 8.59
C ILE A 198 4.75 -3.88 8.85
N TRP A 199 3.76 -3.43 9.61
CA TRP A 199 2.54 -4.21 9.85
C TRP A 199 1.85 -4.58 8.53
N GLY A 200 1.54 -5.87 8.38
CA GLY A 200 0.91 -6.41 7.16
C GLY A 200 1.84 -6.65 5.98
N ALA A 201 3.12 -6.27 6.08
CA ALA A 201 4.15 -6.58 5.09
C ALA A 201 4.91 -7.85 5.51
N GLY A 202 4.48 -9.01 4.98
CA GLY A 202 5.17 -10.29 5.16
C GLY A 202 6.26 -10.54 4.12
N ALA A 203 6.89 -11.73 4.18
CA ALA A 203 8.00 -12.13 3.30
C ALA A 203 7.73 -11.85 1.81
N PHE A 204 6.53 -12.20 1.34
CA PHE A 204 6.09 -11.93 -0.03
C PHE A 204 6.14 -10.45 -0.42
N THR A 205 5.77 -9.54 0.50
CA THR A 205 5.79 -8.10 0.25
C THR A 205 7.22 -7.58 0.21
N VAL A 206 8.09 -8.08 1.11
CA VAL A 206 9.52 -7.74 1.13
C VAL A 206 10.19 -8.17 -0.17
N ASP A 207 10.05 -9.44 -0.55
CA ASP A 207 10.63 -9.96 -1.78
C ASP A 207 10.10 -9.23 -3.02
N SER A 208 8.80 -8.93 -3.04
CA SER A 208 8.20 -8.17 -4.14
C SER A 208 8.82 -6.77 -4.25
N TYR A 209 9.06 -6.08 -3.15
CA TYR A 209 9.66 -4.76 -3.17
C TYR A 209 11.09 -4.78 -3.74
N TYR A 210 11.95 -5.67 -3.26
CA TYR A 210 13.35 -5.71 -3.73
C TYR A 210 13.45 -6.22 -5.18
N LEU A 211 12.67 -7.22 -5.56
CA LEU A 211 12.72 -7.73 -6.92
C LEU A 211 12.09 -6.78 -7.94
N PHE A 212 10.87 -6.31 -7.69
CA PHE A 212 10.12 -5.58 -8.71
C PHE A 212 10.41 -4.07 -8.67
N ALA A 213 10.46 -3.45 -7.48
CA ALA A 213 10.68 -2.00 -7.39
C ALA A 213 12.17 -1.61 -7.36
N LYS A 214 13.04 -2.41 -6.73
CA LYS A 214 14.49 -2.14 -6.71
C LYS A 214 15.24 -2.83 -7.85
N GLY A 215 14.68 -3.89 -8.44
CA GLY A 215 15.36 -4.66 -9.49
C GLY A 215 16.54 -5.48 -8.96
N ASP A 216 16.56 -5.80 -7.67
CA ASP A 216 17.67 -6.53 -7.04
C ASP A 216 17.58 -8.03 -7.36
N LYS A 217 18.26 -8.44 -8.44
CA LYS A 217 18.32 -9.82 -8.90
C LYS A 217 19.08 -10.77 -7.97
N GLU A 218 19.89 -10.23 -7.05
CA GLU A 218 20.65 -11.01 -6.06
C GLU A 218 19.97 -11.04 -4.68
N TRP A 219 18.76 -10.49 -4.58
CA TRP A 219 17.97 -10.56 -3.36
C TRP A 219 17.76 -12.01 -2.90
N ASP A 220 18.03 -12.24 -1.61
CA ASP A 220 17.82 -13.52 -0.96
C ASP A 220 16.35 -13.67 -0.59
N LEU A 221 15.67 -14.61 -1.25
CA LEU A 221 14.23 -14.74 -1.18
C LEU A 221 13.80 -15.24 0.20
N LEU A 222 12.91 -14.48 0.82
CA LEU A 222 12.31 -14.80 2.10
C LEU A 222 11.08 -15.70 1.95
N CYS A 223 10.40 -15.66 0.80
CA CYS A 223 9.21 -16.46 0.52
C CYS A 223 9.48 -17.53 -0.54
N ASP A 224 8.86 -18.70 -0.33
CA ASP A 224 8.83 -19.78 -1.30
C ASP A 224 7.59 -19.65 -2.20
N ILE A 225 7.63 -18.73 -3.17
CA ILE A 225 6.57 -18.54 -4.15
C ILE A 225 7.16 -18.65 -5.56
N ASP A 226 6.62 -19.57 -6.37
CA ASP A 226 7.11 -19.89 -7.71
C ASP A 226 7.22 -18.66 -8.62
N ASP A 227 6.19 -17.79 -8.63
CA ASP A 227 6.20 -16.56 -9.44
C ASP A 227 7.37 -15.63 -9.10
N VAL A 228 7.72 -15.54 -7.81
CA VAL A 228 8.79 -14.67 -7.30
C VAL A 228 10.16 -15.27 -7.66
N LYS A 229 10.32 -16.59 -7.45
CA LYS A 229 11.51 -17.35 -7.85
C LYS A 229 11.77 -17.25 -9.35
N TRP A 230 10.72 -17.42 -10.15
CA TRP A 230 10.78 -17.34 -11.59
C TRP A 230 11.17 -15.94 -12.05
N PHE A 231 10.55 -14.89 -11.51
CA PHE A 231 10.86 -13.51 -11.88
C PHE A 231 12.32 -13.16 -11.56
N ARG A 232 12.85 -13.60 -10.41
CA ARG A 232 14.28 -13.46 -10.07
C ARG A 232 15.18 -14.16 -11.11
N GLY A 233 14.83 -15.38 -11.51
CA GLY A 233 15.55 -16.11 -12.55
C GLY A 233 15.54 -15.37 -13.89
N TRP A 234 14.42 -14.78 -14.26
CA TRP A 234 14.30 -13.95 -15.45
C TRP A 234 15.12 -12.66 -15.36
N LEU A 235 15.16 -11.99 -14.21
CA LEU A 235 16.01 -10.80 -14.00
C LEU A 235 17.49 -11.13 -14.19
N ARG A 236 17.95 -12.28 -13.68
CA ARG A 236 19.34 -12.76 -13.86
C ARG A 236 19.69 -13.10 -15.31
N GLY A 237 18.71 -13.42 -16.14
CA GLY A 237 18.92 -13.74 -17.56
C GLY A 237 18.96 -12.53 -18.49
N ARG A 238 18.89 -11.30 -17.96
CA ARG A 238 18.90 -10.05 -18.74
C ARG A 238 20.29 -9.44 -18.95
N ASP A 239 21.34 -10.03 -18.37
CA ASP A 239 22.73 -9.57 -18.54
C ASP A 239 23.44 -10.20 -19.74
#